data_AF-A0A2M8Q747-F1
#
_entry.id   AF-A0A2M8Q747-F1
#
_cell.length_a   1.000
_cell.length_b   1.000
_cell.length_c   1.000
_cell.angle_alpha   90.00
_cell.angle_beta   90.00
_cell.angle_gamma   90.00
#
_symmetry.space_group_name_H-M   'P 1'
#
loop_
_entity.id
_entity.type
_entity.pdbx_description
1 polymer ?
#
loop_
_entity_poly.entity_id
_entity_poly.type
_entity_poly.pdbx_seq_one_letter_code
_entity_poly.pdbx_strand_id
1 'polypeptide(L)'
;VLKKADLDELAMQNPAIGKALSQGLAARLSSAQSAEEEGLRRFALFADLSAGDLRQIAPLLRPMRYRAGELIYRASAPADKLFLIERGTVRVQTLTGGAYLLGPGESFGERALITEQPHNTTVSADTDVDVWTLSKQDLD
;
A
#
# COMPACT_ATOMS: atom_id res chain seq x y z
N VAL A 1 25.34 -9.40 -3.53
CA VAL A 1 25.03 -8.11 -4.21
C VAL A 1 26.17 -7.84 -5.18
N LEU A 2 25.92 -7.85 -6.50
CA LEU A 2 26.92 -7.44 -7.49
C LEU A 2 27.25 -5.96 -7.24
N LYS A 3 28.54 -5.59 -7.23
CA LYS A 3 28.93 -4.18 -7.08
C LYS A 3 28.86 -3.50 -8.44
N LYS A 4 28.54 -2.20 -8.44
CA LYS A 4 28.48 -1.36 -9.66
C LYS A 4 29.77 -1.47 -10.50
N ALA A 5 30.93 -1.53 -9.85
CA ALA A 5 32.23 -1.67 -10.49
C ALA A 5 32.40 -2.98 -11.30
N ASP A 6 31.89 -4.11 -10.79
CA ASP A 6 31.97 -5.41 -11.48
C ASP A 6 31.10 -5.40 -12.76
N LEU A 7 29.99 -4.67 -12.72
CA LEU A 7 29.06 -4.51 -13.84
C LEU A 7 29.65 -3.60 -14.94
N ASP A 8 30.32 -2.52 -14.53
CA ASP A 8 30.98 -1.57 -15.41
C ASP A 8 32.17 -2.24 -16.15
N GLU A 9 32.94 -3.08 -15.45
CA GLU A 9 34.07 -3.82 -16.03
C GLU A 9 33.63 -4.88 -17.05
N LEU A 10 32.55 -5.63 -16.76
CA LEU A 10 31.90 -6.54 -17.71
C LEU A 10 31.34 -5.82 -18.93
N ALA A 11 30.75 -4.63 -18.73
CA ALA A 11 30.23 -3.80 -19.83
C ALA A 11 31.34 -3.24 -20.72
N MET A 12 32.51 -2.93 -20.17
CA MET A 12 33.69 -2.52 -20.93
C MET A 12 34.31 -3.66 -21.74
N GLN A 13 34.44 -4.85 -21.15
CA GLN A 13 35.02 -6.02 -21.82
C GLN A 13 34.11 -6.59 -22.91
N ASN A 14 32.79 -6.47 -22.75
CA ASN A 14 31.83 -6.88 -23.77
C ASN A 14 30.64 -5.89 -23.85
N PRO A 15 30.75 -4.84 -24.68
CA PRO A 15 29.74 -3.79 -24.80
C PRO A 15 28.35 -4.31 -25.19
N ALA A 16 28.29 -5.41 -25.95
CA ALA A 16 27.03 -6.05 -26.31
C ALA A 16 26.33 -6.68 -25.09
N ILE A 17 27.09 -7.35 -24.22
CA ILE A 17 26.57 -7.92 -22.96
C ILE A 17 26.18 -6.80 -22.00
N GLY A 18 27.00 -5.76 -21.84
CA GLY A 18 26.67 -4.61 -20.99
C GLY A 18 25.38 -3.88 -21.41
N LYS A 19 25.20 -3.68 -22.72
CA LYS A 19 23.98 -3.09 -23.29
C LYS A 19 22.76 -4.01 -23.10
N ALA A 20 22.89 -5.30 -23.37
CA ALA A 20 21.80 -6.26 -23.19
C ALA A 20 21.37 -6.38 -21.72
N LEU A 21 22.34 -6.40 -20.79
CA LEU A 21 22.08 -6.51 -19.35
C LEU A 21 21.43 -5.23 -18.79
N SER A 22 21.94 -4.06 -19.16
CA SER A 22 21.38 -2.76 -18.74
C SER A 22 19.96 -2.55 -19.29
N GLN A 23 19.73 -2.84 -20.57
CA GLN A 23 18.39 -2.77 -21.18
C GLN A 23 17.43 -3.77 -20.54
N GLY A 24 17.87 -5.01 -20.31
CA GLY A 24 17.06 -6.06 -19.68
C GLY A 24 16.74 -5.79 -18.21
N LEU A 25 17.64 -5.15 -17.46
CA LEU A 25 17.41 -4.76 -16.06
C LEU A 25 16.52 -3.52 -15.97
N ALA A 26 16.79 -2.50 -16.80
CA ALA A 26 15.97 -1.29 -16.85
C ALA A 26 14.53 -1.60 -17.26
N ALA A 27 14.33 -2.48 -18.25
CA ALA A 27 13.00 -2.93 -18.66
C ALA A 27 12.28 -3.67 -17.53
N ARG A 28 12.98 -4.55 -16.80
CA ARG A 28 12.39 -5.26 -15.64
C ARG A 28 12.02 -4.33 -14.50
N LEU A 29 12.89 -3.40 -14.14
CA LEU A 29 12.63 -2.39 -13.11
C LEU A 29 11.45 -1.50 -13.50
N SER A 30 11.39 -1.05 -14.76
CA SER A 30 10.28 -0.25 -15.27
C SER A 30 8.97 -1.05 -15.32
N SER A 31 9.00 -2.33 -15.70
CA SER A 31 7.82 -3.20 -15.70
C SER A 31 7.33 -3.53 -14.28
N ALA A 32 8.25 -3.68 -13.32
CA ALA A 32 7.90 -3.91 -11.92
C ALA A 32 7.28 -2.65 -11.30
N GLN A 33 7.88 -1.47 -11.55
CA GLN A 33 7.35 -0.19 -11.08
C GLN A 33 5.96 0.10 -11.66
N SER A 34 5.77 -0.10 -12.96
CA SER A 34 4.45 0.09 -13.58
C SER A 34 3.41 -0.89 -13.04
N ALA A 35 3.77 -2.16 -12.80
CA ALA A 35 2.86 -3.13 -12.18
C ALA A 35 2.49 -2.77 -10.73
N GLU A 36 3.43 -2.25 -9.95
CA GLU A 36 3.18 -1.75 -8.59
C GLU A 36 2.26 -0.52 -8.61
N GLU A 37 2.52 0.44 -9.50
CA GLU A 37 1.68 1.63 -9.69
C GLU A 37 0.25 1.25 -10.09
N GLU A 38 0.08 0.40 -11.11
CA GLU A 38 -1.21 -0.09 -11.58
C GLU A 38 -1.97 -0.83 -10.45
N GLY A 39 -1.24 -1.63 -9.66
CA GLY A 39 -1.76 -2.34 -8.50
C GLY A 39 -2.24 -1.42 -7.39
N LEU A 40 -1.68 -0.22 -7.24
CA LEU A 40 -2.15 0.76 -6.26
C LEU A 40 -3.34 1.57 -6.76
N ARG A 41 -3.48 1.80 -8.07
CA ARG A 41 -4.58 2.57 -8.66
C ARG A 41 -5.96 1.94 -8.46
N ARG A 42 -6.04 0.62 -8.20
CA ARG A 42 -7.31 -0.04 -7.87
C ARG A 42 -7.89 0.40 -6.54
N PHE A 43 -7.07 0.99 -5.65
CA PHE A 43 -7.56 1.54 -4.39
C PHE A 43 -8.14 2.93 -4.65
N ALA A 44 -9.41 3.14 -4.29
CA ALA A 44 -10.09 4.40 -4.53
C ALA A 44 -9.34 5.61 -3.95
N LEU A 45 -8.66 5.43 -2.80
CA LEU A 45 -7.84 6.45 -2.15
C LEU A 45 -6.67 6.96 -3.02
N PHE A 46 -6.17 6.12 -3.93
CA PHE A 46 -4.96 6.39 -4.72
C PHE A 46 -5.24 6.59 -6.21
N ALA A 47 -6.50 6.54 -6.63
CA ALA A 47 -6.88 6.61 -8.04
C ALA A 47 -6.35 7.88 -8.75
N ASP A 48 -6.38 9.01 -8.04
CA ASP A 48 -6.00 10.33 -8.57
C ASP A 48 -4.53 10.71 -8.34
N LEU A 49 -3.73 9.84 -7.72
CA LEU A 49 -2.32 10.12 -7.47
C LEU A 49 -1.47 9.99 -8.74
N SER A 50 -0.44 10.83 -8.84
CA SER A 50 0.52 10.75 -9.93
C SER A 50 1.37 9.49 -9.83
N ALA A 51 1.95 9.03 -10.95
CA ALA A 51 2.90 7.92 -10.93
C ALA A 51 4.15 8.22 -10.07
N GLY A 52 4.49 9.50 -9.88
CA GLY A 52 5.55 9.89 -8.94
C GLY A 52 5.18 9.62 -7.49
N ASP A 53 3.97 10.01 -7.09
CA ASP A 53 3.46 9.84 -5.72
C ASP A 53 3.25 8.35 -5.39
N LEU A 54 2.69 7.59 -6.33
CA LEU A 54 2.51 6.14 -6.18
C LEU A 54 3.84 5.42 -5.96
N ARG A 55 4.91 5.81 -6.68
CA ARG A 55 6.25 5.25 -6.48
C ARG A 55 6.86 5.59 -5.11
N GLN A 56 6.47 6.72 -4.52
CA GLN A 56 6.92 7.08 -3.17
C GLN A 56 6.14 6.31 -2.11
N ILE A 57 4.84 6.09 -2.31
CA ILE A 57 3.97 5.42 -1.34
C ILE A 57 4.13 3.90 -1.36
N ALA A 58 4.30 3.28 -2.53
CA ALA A 58 4.44 1.83 -2.68
C ALA A 58 5.43 1.18 -1.69
N PRO A 59 6.67 1.66 -1.51
CA PRO A 59 7.61 1.06 -0.56
C PRO A 59 7.28 1.31 0.92
N LEU A 60 6.34 2.20 1.23
CA LEU A 60 5.93 2.53 2.60
C LEU A 60 4.81 1.60 3.09
N LEU A 61 4.07 0.98 2.18
CA LEU A 61 2.99 0.05 2.52
C LEU A 61 3.51 -1.19 3.25
N ARG A 62 2.78 -1.59 4.29
CA ARG A 62 3.06 -2.80 5.06
C ARG A 62 1.85 -3.74 5.02
N PRO A 63 2.04 -5.05 4.76
CA PRO A 63 0.94 -5.99 4.77
C PRO A 63 0.51 -6.31 6.20
N MET A 64 -0.79 -6.39 6.44
CA MET A 64 -1.37 -6.91 7.68
C MET A 64 -2.53 -7.87 7.36
N ARG A 65 -2.78 -8.80 8.28
CA ARG A 65 -3.86 -9.79 8.18
C ARG A 65 -4.67 -9.82 9.46
N TYR A 66 -5.98 -9.90 9.31
CA TYR A 66 -6.95 -10.07 10.38
C TYR A 66 -7.85 -11.27 10.07
N ARG A 67 -8.14 -12.08 11.08
CA ARG A 67 -9.10 -13.19 10.99
C ARG A 67 -10.52 -12.68 11.16
N ALA A 68 -11.50 -13.41 10.63
CA ALA A 68 -12.90 -13.11 10.85
C ALA A 68 -13.23 -12.90 12.35
N GLY A 69 -13.92 -11.80 12.66
CA GLY A 69 -14.27 -11.38 14.02
C GLY A 69 -13.18 -10.58 14.75
N GLU A 70 -11.95 -10.48 14.22
CA GLU A 70 -10.91 -9.66 14.86
C GLU A 70 -11.23 -8.18 14.76
N LEU A 71 -10.94 -7.48 15.85
CA LEU A 71 -11.07 -6.04 15.93
C LEU A 71 -9.84 -5.37 15.32
N ILE A 72 -10.06 -4.45 14.38
CA ILE A 72 -9.00 -3.69 13.73
C ILE A 72 -8.71 -2.41 14.52
N TYR A 73 -9.75 -1.62 14.81
CA TYR A 73 -9.66 -0.51 15.75
C TYR A 73 -11.02 -0.19 16.39
N ARG A 74 -10.99 0.53 17.52
CA ARG A 74 -12.20 1.04 18.19
C ARG A 74 -12.41 2.51 17.91
N ALA A 75 -13.66 2.94 17.98
CA ALA A 75 -13.96 4.35 18.08
C ALA A 75 -13.25 4.97 19.30
N SER A 76 -12.90 6.24 19.16
CA SER A 76 -12.12 7.05 20.10
C SER A 76 -10.66 6.61 20.30
N ALA A 77 -10.20 5.55 19.62
CA ALA A 77 -8.78 5.24 19.58
C ALA A 77 -8.02 6.27 18.73
N PRO A 78 -6.77 6.61 19.10
CA PRO A 78 -5.92 7.45 18.26
C PRO A 78 -5.67 6.77 16.91
N ALA A 79 -5.62 7.56 15.84
CA ALA A 79 -5.30 7.07 14.50
C ALA A 79 -3.78 7.14 14.25
N ASP A 80 -3.18 6.00 13.95
CA ASP A 80 -1.74 5.86 13.69
C ASP A 80 -1.43 5.36 12.27
N LYS A 81 -2.44 4.86 11.53
CA LYS A 81 -2.33 4.40 10.15
C LYS A 81 -3.68 4.41 9.43
N LEU A 82 -3.64 4.32 8.10
CA LEU A 82 -4.78 3.99 7.24
C LEU A 82 -4.65 2.57 6.67
N PHE A 83 -5.76 2.05 6.14
CA PHE A 83 -5.87 0.68 5.67
C PHE A 83 -6.46 0.63 4.25
N LEU A 84 -5.92 -0.24 3.41
CA LEU A 84 -6.37 -0.53 2.04
C LEU A 84 -6.74 -2.00 1.94
N ILE A 85 -7.97 -2.33 1.54
CA ILE A 85 -8.47 -3.70 1.58
C ILE A 85 -8.04 -4.45 0.31
N GLU A 86 -7.13 -5.41 0.46
CA GLU A 86 -6.68 -6.30 -0.62
C GLU A 86 -7.67 -7.45 -0.82
N ARG A 87 -8.07 -8.10 0.28
CA ARG A 87 -8.98 -9.25 0.27
C ARG A 87 -9.88 -9.21 1.50
N GLY A 88 -11.10 -9.73 1.35
CA GLY A 88 -12.06 -9.89 2.44
C GLY A 88 -12.95 -8.68 2.62
N THR A 89 -13.70 -8.67 3.72
CA THR A 89 -14.67 -7.62 4.03
C THR A 89 -14.52 -7.21 5.49
N VAL A 90 -14.59 -5.90 5.74
CA VAL A 90 -14.63 -5.33 7.09
C VAL A 90 -16.00 -4.76 7.37
N ARG A 91 -16.41 -4.83 8.63
CA ARG A 91 -17.61 -4.19 9.16
C ARG A 91 -17.23 -2.92 9.89
N VAL A 92 -17.77 -1.80 9.44
CA VAL A 92 -17.61 -0.47 10.04
C VAL A 92 -18.87 -0.13 10.82
N GLN A 93 -18.71 0.19 12.10
CA GLN A 93 -19.80 0.60 13.00
C GLN A 93 -19.60 2.06 13.40
N THR A 94 -20.60 2.90 13.19
CA THR A 94 -20.58 4.31 13.59
C THR A 94 -20.97 4.48 15.05
N LEU A 95 -20.51 5.57 15.68
CA LEU A 95 -20.94 5.94 17.04
C LEU A 95 -22.45 6.16 17.17
N THR A 96 -23.14 6.44 16.07
CA THR A 96 -24.61 6.63 16.01
C THR A 96 -25.38 5.32 15.88
N GLY A 97 -24.70 4.17 15.88
CA GLY A 97 -25.33 2.85 15.79
C GLY A 97 -25.57 2.32 14.37
N GLY A 98 -25.14 3.07 13.34
CA GLY A 98 -25.17 2.59 11.96
C GLY A 98 -24.03 1.60 11.68
N ALA A 99 -24.21 0.72 10.70
CA ALA A 99 -23.16 -0.17 10.24
C ALA A 99 -23.21 -0.39 8.72
N TYR A 100 -22.03 -0.52 8.11
CA TYR A 100 -21.87 -0.84 6.69
C TYR A 100 -20.63 -1.70 6.49
N LEU A 101 -20.53 -2.32 5.31
CA LEU A 101 -19.41 -3.16 4.92
C LEU A 101 -18.52 -2.44 3.92
N LEU A 102 -17.21 -2.70 4.00
CA LEU A 102 -16.23 -2.29 3.00
C LEU A 102 -15.46 -3.52 2.52
N GLY A 103 -15.15 -3.57 1.23
CA GLY A 103 -14.51 -4.69 0.55
C GLY A 103 -13.26 -4.31 -0.26
N PRO A 104 -12.79 -5.21 -1.13
CA PRO A 104 -11.54 -5.02 -1.86
C PRO A 104 -11.53 -3.75 -2.73
N GLY A 105 -10.43 -3.01 -2.71
CA GLY A 105 -10.28 -1.73 -3.41
C GLY A 105 -10.75 -0.52 -2.61
N GLU A 106 -11.48 -0.73 -1.51
CA GLU A 106 -11.88 0.34 -0.58
C GLU A 106 -10.82 0.55 0.50
N SER A 107 -10.87 1.70 1.16
CA SER A 107 -9.99 2.09 2.26
C SER A 107 -10.78 2.48 3.50
N PHE A 108 -10.13 2.41 4.67
CA PHE A 108 -10.71 2.91 5.91
C PHE A 108 -9.63 3.46 6.87
N GLY A 109 -10.07 4.26 7.85
CA GLY A 109 -9.21 4.90 8.85
C GLY A 109 -8.54 6.20 8.38
N GLU A 110 -8.58 6.53 7.09
CA GLU A 110 -7.94 7.68 6.48
C GLU A 110 -8.45 9.01 7.03
N ARG A 111 -9.76 9.14 7.30
CA ARG A 111 -10.35 10.37 7.83
C ARG A 111 -9.75 10.77 9.18
N ALA A 112 -9.57 9.82 10.08
CA ALA A 112 -9.03 10.08 11.41
C ALA A 112 -7.55 10.49 11.33
N LEU A 113 -6.80 9.88 10.41
CA LEU A 113 -5.41 10.23 10.12
C LEU A 113 -5.27 11.66 9.57
N ILE A 114 -6.07 12.02 8.56
CA ILE A 114 -6.02 13.33 7.86
C ILE A 114 -6.50 14.46 8.78
N THR A 115 -7.54 14.22 9.57
CA THR A 115 -8.12 15.25 10.46
C THR A 115 -7.37 15.38 11.78
N GLU A 116 -6.40 14.51 12.05
CA GLU A 116 -5.71 14.39 13.33
C GLU A 116 -6.67 14.23 14.52
N GLN A 117 -7.79 13.53 14.30
CA GLN A 117 -8.79 13.24 15.31
C GLN A 117 -8.86 11.73 15.59
N PRO A 118 -9.31 11.32 16.80
CA PRO A 118 -9.58 9.92 17.08
C PRO A 118 -10.60 9.31 16.10
N HIS A 119 -10.56 7.98 15.93
CA HIS A 119 -11.53 7.28 15.10
C HIS A 119 -12.98 7.54 15.56
N ASN A 120 -13.88 7.85 14.63
CA ASN A 120 -15.32 8.01 14.91
C ASN A 120 -16.14 6.73 14.64
N THR A 121 -15.45 5.64 14.33
CA THR A 121 -16.01 4.34 13.96
C THR A 121 -15.25 3.23 14.67
N THR A 122 -15.88 2.08 14.84
CA THR A 122 -15.24 0.83 15.23
C THR A 122 -15.20 -0.07 14.00
N VAL A 123 -14.06 -0.69 13.72
CA VAL A 123 -13.89 -1.58 12.57
C VAL A 123 -13.45 -2.96 13.02
N SER A 124 -14.10 -3.97 12.46
CA SER A 124 -13.80 -5.38 12.69
C SER A 124 -13.78 -6.13 11.36
N ALA A 125 -13.02 -7.21 11.29
CA ALA A 125 -12.99 -8.09 10.14
C ALA A 125 -14.29 -8.92 10.08
N ASP A 126 -15.07 -8.80 9.01
CA ASP A 126 -16.30 -9.59 8.79
C ASP A 126 -15.97 -10.97 8.20
N THR A 127 -14.89 -11.04 7.41
CA THR A 127 -14.23 -12.27 6.94
C THR A 127 -12.76 -12.28 7.34
N ASP A 128 -11.98 -13.27 6.92
CA ASP A 128 -10.53 -13.12 6.89
C ASP A 128 -10.16 -11.99 5.92
N VAL A 129 -9.32 -11.06 6.38
CA VAL A 129 -9.01 -9.79 5.70
C VAL A 129 -7.50 -9.64 5.54
N ASP A 130 -7.08 -9.33 4.32
CA ASP A 130 -5.74 -8.88 4.01
C ASP A 130 -5.80 -7.39 3.67
N VAL A 131 -4.95 -6.60 4.30
CA VAL A 131 -4.86 -5.15 4.06
C VAL A 131 -3.41 -4.73 3.85
N TRP A 132 -3.24 -3.62 3.14
CA TRP A 132 -2.03 -2.81 3.21
C TRP A 132 -2.26 -1.65 4.17
N THR A 133 -1.23 -1.31 4.95
CA THR A 133 -1.27 -0.18 5.88
C THR A 133 -0.22 0.85 5.53
N LEU A 134 -0.57 2.12 5.67
CA LEU A 134 0.35 3.26 5.58
C LEU A 134 0.30 4.02 6.91
N SER A 135 1.44 4.14 7.60
CA SER A 135 1.47 4.78 8.92
C SER A 135 1.50 6.30 8.82
N LYS A 136 1.06 7.00 9.88
CA LYS A 136 1.16 8.47 9.95
C LYS A 136 2.60 8.95 9.78
N GLN A 137 3.55 8.22 10.38
CA GLN A 137 4.98 8.57 10.37
C GLN A 137 5.58 8.48 8.96
N ASP A 138 4.98 7.68 8.07
CA ASP A 138 5.41 7.57 6.68
C ASP A 138 4.80 8.66 5.78
N LEU A 139 3.84 9.45 6.29
CA LEU A 139 3.18 10.56 5.59
C LEU A 139 3.78 11.94 5.92
N ASP A 140 4.61 12.03 6.97
CA ASP A 140 5.20 13.27 7.48
C ASP A 140 6.55 13.63 6.81
#